data_AF-A0A0F4YZ60-F1
#
_entry.id   AF-A0A0F4YZ60-F1
#
_cell.length_a   1.000
_cell.length_b   1.000
_cell.length_c   1.000
_cell.angle_alpha   90.00
_cell.angle_beta   90.00
_cell.angle_gamma   90.00
#
_symmetry.space_group_name_H-M   'P 1'
#
loop_
_entity.id
_entity.type
_entity.pdbx_description
1 polymer ?
#
loop_
_entity_poly.entity_id
_entity_poly.type
_entity_poly.pdbx_seq_one_letter_code
_entity_poly.pdbx_strand_id
1 'polypeptide(L)'
;MENPPRAAELPQPQVFREACEECHQRKIRCISGHGACQNCVVWGRDCVFRPRSVMGRPRKQKTSSSTERGTTSKRQKQQQQQQQQQQQQEQQEQQQTLDSSALLSCASRPTPPLDTAFSLPHILFRLCQLSDRLFSQDPASHEGLLPKIFKHVSTFCEMQAMDLRMQPESETQSMVQLALLIISSVLKIYSLLVQNRDAMLTARQLESLVGVDEPVASSMPRPPTPSTISSPPASSGFCQDVFQRTPFRRRLAILLHLTVMDYHLGQFQCILSHFSSTLGQQMVAEEVKKNNSDAAGLRAQIQLVAEGLKVTYLE
;
A
#
# COMPACT_ATOMS: atom_id res chain seq x y z
N MET A 1 1.26 48.21 -48.33
CA MET A 1 -0.04 47.64 -47.93
C MET A 1 0.13 47.07 -46.53
N GLU A 2 -0.24 47.85 -45.53
CA GLU A 2 -0.14 47.47 -44.12
C GLU A 2 -1.26 46.48 -43.78
N ASN A 3 -0.93 45.40 -43.06
CA ASN A 3 -1.91 44.42 -42.61
C ASN A 3 -2.87 45.07 -41.61
N PRO A 4 -4.19 44.90 -41.74
CA PRO A 4 -5.15 45.50 -40.81
C PRO A 4 -4.94 44.92 -39.39
N PRO A 5 -5.12 45.75 -38.34
CA PRO A 5 -4.98 45.32 -36.96
C PRO A 5 -5.97 44.19 -36.66
N ARG A 6 -5.45 43.07 -36.15
CA ARG A 6 -6.29 41.93 -35.70
C ARG A 6 -7.23 42.42 -34.62
N ALA A 7 -8.53 42.36 -34.89
CA ALA A 7 -9.58 42.59 -33.90
C ALA A 7 -9.32 41.74 -32.65
N ALA A 8 -9.43 42.34 -31.47
CA ALA A 8 -9.24 41.68 -30.19
C ALA A 8 -10.16 40.45 -30.09
N GLU A 9 -9.55 39.26 -30.08
CA GLU A 9 -10.25 37.99 -30.03
C GLU A 9 -10.83 37.81 -28.62
N LEU A 10 -12.17 37.76 -28.52
CA LEU A 10 -12.85 37.55 -27.25
C LEU A 10 -12.41 36.19 -26.64
N PRO A 11 -12.15 36.13 -25.32
CA PRO A 11 -11.69 34.90 -24.67
C PRO A 11 -12.74 33.80 -24.83
N GLN A 12 -12.34 32.68 -25.45
CA GLN A 12 -13.22 31.53 -25.60
C GLN A 12 -13.55 30.92 -24.22
N PRO A 13 -14.78 30.41 -24.03
CA PRO A 13 -15.19 29.77 -22.79
C PRO A 13 -14.26 28.59 -22.47
N GLN A 14 -13.64 28.62 -21.30
CA GLN A 14 -12.75 27.54 -20.85
C GLN A 14 -13.57 26.30 -20.48
N VAL A 15 -13.38 25.22 -21.23
CA VAL A 15 -14.00 23.92 -20.92
C VAL A 15 -13.15 23.23 -19.85
N PHE A 16 -13.74 23.03 -18.66
CA PHE A 16 -13.12 22.29 -17.56
C PHE A 16 -13.23 20.78 -17.77
N ARG A 17 -12.31 20.02 -17.14
CA ARG A 17 -12.41 18.56 -17.09
C ARG A 17 -13.56 18.14 -16.15
N GLU A 18 -14.24 17.05 -16.46
CA GLU A 18 -15.33 16.50 -15.62
C GLU A 18 -14.83 15.92 -14.29
N ALA A 19 -13.56 15.50 -14.23
CA ALA A 19 -12.93 14.96 -13.03
C ALA A 19 -11.88 15.92 -12.46
N CYS A 20 -11.80 16.01 -11.13
CA CYS A 20 -10.76 16.76 -10.45
C CYS A 20 -9.38 16.11 -10.64
N GLU A 21 -8.30 16.84 -10.36
CA GLU A 21 -6.93 16.37 -10.54
C GLU A 21 -6.62 15.11 -9.72
N GLU A 22 -7.02 15.08 -8.45
CA GLU A 22 -6.77 13.95 -7.54
C GLU A 22 -7.44 12.66 -8.02
N CYS A 23 -8.73 12.72 -8.40
CA CYS A 23 -9.44 11.56 -8.93
C CYS A 23 -8.84 11.10 -10.26
N HIS A 24 -8.46 12.05 -11.13
CA HIS A 24 -7.83 11.75 -12.42
C HIS A 24 -6.45 11.08 -12.24
N GLN A 25 -5.62 11.59 -11.33
CA GLN A 25 -4.30 11.02 -11.04
C GLN A 25 -4.40 9.61 -10.45
N ARG A 26 -5.39 9.38 -9.57
CA ARG A 26 -5.69 8.07 -8.98
C ARG A 26 -6.42 7.11 -9.93
N LYS A 27 -6.86 7.59 -11.10
CA LYS A 27 -7.68 6.84 -12.06
C LYS A 27 -8.96 6.28 -11.45
N ILE A 28 -9.62 7.04 -10.57
CA ILE A 28 -10.91 6.69 -9.96
C ILE A 28 -12.03 7.60 -10.48
N ARG A 29 -13.28 7.13 -10.36
CA ARG A 29 -14.46 7.91 -10.76
C ARG A 29 -14.60 9.14 -9.86
N CYS A 30 -14.64 10.33 -10.47
CA CYS A 30 -14.94 11.57 -9.77
C CYS A 30 -16.46 11.75 -9.66
N ILE A 31 -16.97 11.89 -8.45
CA ILE A 31 -18.38 12.16 -8.17
C ILE A 31 -18.51 13.64 -7.83
N SER A 32 -18.76 14.45 -8.85
CA SER A 32 -18.82 15.91 -8.75
C SER A 32 -20.04 16.33 -7.94
N GLY A 33 -19.82 17.13 -6.89
CA GLY A 33 -20.86 17.81 -6.11
C GLY A 33 -20.81 19.32 -6.34
N HIS A 34 -21.68 20.08 -5.66
CA HIS A 34 -21.57 21.53 -5.59
C HIS A 34 -20.35 21.94 -4.74
N GLY A 35 -19.14 21.84 -5.30
CA GLY A 35 -17.87 22.12 -4.61
C GLY A 35 -16.84 21.00 -4.77
N ALA A 36 -16.20 20.59 -3.67
CA ALA A 36 -15.28 19.46 -3.65
C ALA A 36 -16.01 18.14 -3.95
N CYS A 37 -15.38 17.24 -4.70
CA CYS A 37 -15.96 15.93 -5.00
C CYS A 37 -15.99 15.05 -3.74
N GLN A 38 -16.94 14.10 -3.69
CA GLN A 38 -17.16 13.25 -2.51
C GLN A 38 -15.88 12.53 -2.05
N ASN A 39 -15.07 12.03 -3.00
CA ASN A 39 -13.81 11.39 -2.68
C ASN A 39 -12.85 12.37 -1.98
N CYS A 40 -12.62 13.56 -2.54
CA CYS A 40 -11.71 14.53 -1.95
C CYS A 40 -12.16 14.97 -0.55
N VAL A 41 -13.46 15.08 -0.29
CA VAL A 41 -14.00 15.37 1.05
C VAL A 41 -13.67 14.25 2.05
N VAL A 42 -13.93 12.99 1.68
CA VAL A 42 -13.66 11.83 2.56
C VAL A 42 -12.17 11.70 2.88
N TRP A 43 -11.31 11.98 1.89
CA TRP A 43 -9.85 11.87 2.06
C TRP A 43 -9.18 13.16 2.56
N GLY A 44 -9.95 14.23 2.82
CA GLY A 44 -9.41 15.52 3.27
C GLY A 44 -8.39 16.13 2.30
N ARG A 45 -8.65 16.09 0.99
CA ARG A 45 -7.74 16.61 -0.05
C ARG A 45 -8.32 17.80 -0.81
N ASP A 46 -7.43 18.62 -1.36
CA ASP A 46 -7.80 19.72 -2.23
C ASP A 46 -8.43 19.22 -3.54
N CYS A 47 -9.67 19.64 -3.80
CA CYS A 47 -10.40 19.24 -4.98
C CYS A 47 -10.35 20.34 -6.05
N VAL A 48 -9.33 20.28 -6.92
CA VAL A 48 -9.15 21.26 -7.99
C VAL A 48 -9.55 20.67 -9.35
N PHE A 49 -10.38 21.41 -10.10
CA PHE A 49 -10.72 21.10 -11.49
C PHE A 49 -9.90 21.99 -12.42
N ARG A 50 -8.95 21.38 -13.16
CA ARG A 50 -8.17 22.14 -14.15
C ARG A 50 -8.88 22.22 -15.51
N PRO A 51 -8.68 23.32 -16.26
CA PRO A 51 -9.10 23.40 -17.66
C PRO A 51 -8.58 22.20 -18.46
N ARG A 52 -9.37 21.74 -19.43
CA ARG A 52 -8.92 20.68 -20.33
C ARG A 52 -7.74 21.22 -21.12
N SER A 53 -6.53 20.74 -20.82
CA SER A 53 -5.35 21.00 -21.64
C SER A 53 -5.72 20.73 -23.09
N VAL A 54 -5.44 21.68 -23.98
CA VAL A 54 -5.59 21.50 -25.43
C VAL A 54 -4.46 20.56 -25.90
N MET A 55 -4.50 19.31 -25.43
CA MET A 55 -3.72 18.22 -25.98
C MET A 55 -4.41 17.80 -27.28
N GLY A 56 -4.39 18.71 -28.24
CA GLY A 56 -4.57 18.33 -29.62
C GLY A 56 -3.32 17.58 -30.05
N ARG A 57 -3.51 16.40 -30.63
CA ARG A 57 -2.55 15.82 -31.58
C ARG A 57 -2.00 16.98 -32.42
N PRO A 58 -0.66 17.15 -32.58
CA PRO A 58 -0.11 18.24 -33.38
C PRO A 58 -0.90 18.33 -34.68
N ARG A 59 -1.67 19.41 -34.85
CA ARG A 59 -2.38 19.62 -36.11
C ARG A 59 -1.28 19.62 -37.14
N LYS A 60 -1.25 18.63 -38.04
CA LYS A 60 -0.35 18.62 -39.18
C LYS A 60 -0.57 19.94 -39.90
N GLN A 61 0.30 20.92 -39.64
CA GLN A 61 0.35 22.12 -40.43
C GLN A 61 0.64 21.61 -41.84
N LYS A 62 -0.29 21.87 -42.76
CA LYS A 62 -0.08 21.58 -44.17
C LYS A 62 1.09 22.47 -44.60
N THR A 63 2.31 21.97 -44.49
CA THR A 63 3.48 22.59 -45.10
C THR A 63 3.31 22.41 -46.60
N SER A 64 2.69 23.40 -47.23
CA SER A 64 2.66 23.56 -48.68
C SER A 64 4.04 24.00 -49.14
N SER A 65 4.94 23.04 -49.34
CA SER A 65 6.15 23.25 -50.12
C SER A 65 6.66 21.91 -50.65
N SER A 66 6.26 21.62 -51.89
CA SER A 66 7.14 21.17 -52.98
C SER A 66 8.43 20.46 -52.56
N THR A 67 8.54 19.16 -52.84
CA THR A 67 9.59 18.58 -53.69
C THR A 67 9.30 17.09 -53.88
N GLU A 68 8.93 16.75 -55.11
CA GLU A 68 8.78 15.40 -55.62
C GLU A 68 10.15 14.73 -55.74
N ARG A 69 10.41 13.71 -54.92
CA ARG A 69 11.20 12.49 -55.22
C ARG A 69 11.57 11.77 -53.92
N GLY A 70 10.92 10.62 -53.68
CA GLY A 70 11.28 9.74 -52.57
C GLY A 70 10.15 8.87 -52.04
N THR A 71 9.37 8.24 -52.92
CA THR A 71 8.13 7.52 -52.59
C THR A 71 8.24 5.99 -52.58
N THR A 72 9.37 5.41 -52.14
CA THR A 72 9.47 3.94 -52.03
C THR A 72 9.94 3.40 -50.67
N SER A 73 10.61 4.16 -49.82
CA SER A 73 11.18 3.60 -48.58
C SER A 73 10.24 3.61 -47.36
N LYS A 74 9.22 4.48 -47.32
CA LYS A 74 8.32 4.61 -46.13
C LYS A 74 7.25 3.51 -46.02
N ARG A 75 6.86 2.87 -47.13
CA ARG A 75 5.89 1.76 -47.11
C ARG A 75 6.45 0.50 -46.45
N GLN A 76 7.75 0.25 -46.59
CA GLN A 76 8.38 -0.96 -46.04
C GLN A 76 8.50 -0.91 -44.52
N LYS A 77 8.83 0.25 -43.93
CA LYS A 77 8.83 0.42 -42.47
C LYS A 77 7.42 0.36 -41.86
N GLN A 78 6.39 0.78 -42.60
CA GLN A 78 5.02 0.74 -42.09
C GLN A 78 4.45 -0.68 -42.05
N GLN A 79 4.84 -1.56 -42.98
CA GLN A 79 4.48 -2.98 -42.91
C GLN A 79 5.21 -3.74 -41.80
N GLN A 80 6.48 -3.40 -41.53
CA GLN A 80 7.24 -4.06 -40.45
C GLN A 80 6.71 -3.70 -39.05
N GLN A 81 6.18 -2.48 -38.88
CA GLN A 81 5.62 -2.04 -37.61
C GLN A 81 4.24 -2.67 -37.29
N GLN A 82 3.47 -3.05 -38.32
CA GLN A 82 2.20 -3.78 -38.12
C GLN A 82 2.42 -5.23 -37.69
N GLN A 83 3.48 -5.91 -38.18
CA GLN A 83 3.78 -7.28 -37.73
C GLN A 83 4.25 -7.34 -36.27
N GLN A 84 4.97 -6.32 -35.77
CA GLN A 84 5.38 -6.28 -34.35
C GLN A 84 4.20 -6.07 -33.38
N GLN A 85 3.14 -5.37 -33.79
CA GLN A 85 1.97 -5.19 -32.93
C GLN A 85 1.12 -6.46 -32.80
N GLN A 86 1.02 -7.29 -33.85
CA GLN A 86 0.29 -8.56 -33.76
C GLN A 86 0.96 -9.56 -32.81
N GLN A 87 2.30 -9.66 -32.82
CA GLN A 87 3.01 -10.57 -31.89
C GLN A 87 2.88 -10.16 -30.41
N GLN A 88 2.75 -8.86 -30.10
CA GLN A 88 2.51 -8.43 -28.71
C GLN A 88 1.08 -8.74 -28.24
N GLN A 89 0.10 -8.72 -29.14
CA GLN A 89 -1.27 -9.06 -28.79
C GLN A 89 -1.42 -10.57 -28.49
N GLU A 90 -0.79 -11.45 -29.27
CA GLU A 90 -0.81 -12.89 -29.00
C GLU A 90 -0.10 -13.27 -27.69
N GLN A 91 0.98 -12.56 -27.29
CA GLN A 91 1.60 -12.80 -25.98
C GLN A 91 0.70 -12.36 -24.82
N GLN A 92 -0.03 -11.23 -24.95
CA GLN A 92 -0.98 -10.82 -23.91
C GLN A 92 -2.18 -11.78 -23.82
N GLU A 93 -2.65 -12.34 -24.93
CA GLU A 93 -3.77 -13.29 -24.93
C GLU A 93 -3.37 -14.65 -24.34
N GLN A 94 -2.12 -15.11 -24.57
CA GLN A 94 -1.59 -16.29 -23.86
C GLN A 94 -1.40 -16.06 -22.36
N GLN A 95 -1.04 -14.85 -21.93
CA GLN A 95 -0.90 -14.56 -20.51
C GLN A 95 -2.27 -14.45 -19.82
N GLN A 96 -3.27 -13.86 -20.49
CA GLN A 96 -4.65 -13.81 -19.98
C GLN A 96 -5.33 -15.18 -19.97
N THR A 97 -4.99 -16.09 -20.90
CA THR A 97 -5.51 -17.46 -20.86
C THR A 97 -4.87 -18.28 -19.75
N LEU A 98 -3.60 -18.07 -19.39
CA LEU A 98 -2.99 -18.71 -18.22
C LEU A 98 -3.58 -18.18 -16.90
N ASP A 99 -3.87 -16.88 -16.79
CA ASP A 99 -4.51 -16.32 -15.60
C ASP A 99 -6.00 -16.68 -15.50
N SER A 100 -6.71 -16.80 -16.63
CA SER A 100 -8.14 -17.18 -16.63
C SER A 100 -8.36 -18.68 -16.44
N SER A 101 -7.46 -19.53 -16.93
CA SER A 101 -7.53 -20.98 -16.68
C SER A 101 -7.06 -21.36 -15.27
N ALA A 102 -6.21 -20.54 -14.61
CA ALA A 102 -5.98 -20.67 -13.16
C ALA A 102 -7.23 -20.33 -12.33
N LEU A 103 -8.10 -19.42 -12.80
CA LEU A 103 -9.35 -19.09 -12.10
C LEU A 103 -10.50 -20.06 -12.38
N LEU A 104 -10.52 -20.74 -13.53
CA LEU A 104 -11.58 -21.72 -13.89
C LEU A 104 -11.20 -23.18 -13.61
N SER A 105 -9.91 -23.53 -13.51
CA SER A 105 -9.44 -24.86 -13.07
C SER A 105 -9.35 -25.01 -11.54
N CYS A 106 -9.94 -24.07 -10.79
CA CYS A 106 -10.23 -24.22 -9.36
C CYS A 106 -11.71 -24.50 -9.08
N ALA A 107 -12.58 -24.53 -10.12
CA ALA A 107 -14.03 -24.63 -9.94
C ALA A 107 -14.58 -26.07 -9.92
N SER A 108 -13.74 -27.10 -9.99
CA SER A 108 -14.20 -28.51 -9.93
C SER A 108 -13.28 -29.43 -9.12
N ARG A 109 -12.32 -28.88 -8.37
CA ARG A 109 -11.86 -29.57 -7.16
C ARG A 109 -12.90 -29.31 -6.08
N PRO A 110 -13.42 -30.34 -5.39
CA PRO A 110 -14.06 -30.11 -4.11
C PRO A 110 -13.01 -29.38 -3.26
N THR A 111 -13.18 -28.07 -3.10
CA THR A 111 -12.55 -27.37 -1.99
C THR A 111 -12.87 -28.24 -0.78
N PRO A 112 -11.87 -28.71 -0.01
CA PRO A 112 -12.20 -29.17 1.33
C PRO A 112 -13.06 -28.06 1.92
N PRO A 113 -14.22 -28.37 2.55
CA PRO A 113 -15.04 -27.35 3.17
C PRO A 113 -14.07 -26.42 3.90
N LEU A 114 -14.01 -25.18 3.43
CA LEU A 114 -13.29 -24.12 4.13
C LEU A 114 -14.08 -24.00 5.42
N ASP A 115 -13.71 -24.85 6.37
CA ASP A 115 -14.12 -24.74 7.74
C ASP A 115 -13.84 -23.30 8.09
N THR A 116 -14.93 -22.58 8.25
CA THR A 116 -15.13 -21.26 8.84
C THR A 116 -14.63 -21.23 10.30
N ALA A 117 -13.50 -21.86 10.57
CA ALA A 117 -12.98 -22.14 11.91
C ALA A 117 -11.85 -21.20 12.34
N PHE A 118 -11.60 -20.11 11.61
CA PHE A 118 -10.96 -18.95 12.24
C PHE A 118 -12.03 -18.15 12.96
N SER A 119 -12.50 -18.72 14.07
CA SER A 119 -13.30 -17.97 15.03
C SER A 119 -12.47 -16.77 15.50
N LEU A 120 -13.13 -15.63 15.71
CA LEU A 120 -12.52 -14.41 16.24
C LEU A 120 -11.59 -14.70 17.44
N PRO A 121 -11.97 -15.55 18.42
CA PRO A 121 -11.10 -15.97 19.53
C PRO A 121 -9.76 -16.59 19.11
N HIS A 122 -9.73 -17.34 18.01
CA HIS A 122 -8.49 -17.95 17.52
C HIS A 122 -7.52 -16.89 16.97
N ILE A 123 -8.02 -15.90 16.24
CA ILE A 123 -7.18 -14.80 15.71
C ILE A 123 -6.56 -14.02 16.87
N LEU A 124 -7.35 -13.73 17.89
CA LEU A 124 -6.90 -13.08 19.12
C LEU A 124 -5.83 -13.86 19.85
N PHE A 125 -6.09 -15.15 20.08
CA PHE A 125 -5.14 -16.01 20.76
C PHE A 125 -3.80 -16.04 20.02
N ARG A 126 -3.83 -16.08 18.68
CA ARG A 126 -2.62 -16.00 17.85
C ARG A 126 -1.94 -14.63 17.92
N LEU A 127 -2.68 -13.54 17.91
CA LEU A 127 -2.12 -12.19 18.06
C LEU A 127 -1.45 -12.02 19.42
N CYS A 128 -2.07 -12.46 20.51
CA CYS A 128 -1.46 -12.47 21.84
C CYS A 128 -0.19 -13.31 21.86
N GLN A 129 -0.24 -14.54 21.35
CA GLN A 129 0.93 -15.42 21.32
C GLN A 129 2.08 -14.83 20.49
N LEU A 130 1.79 -14.21 19.35
CA LEU A 130 2.80 -13.58 18.50
C LEU A 130 3.36 -12.31 19.15
N SER A 131 2.52 -11.55 19.84
CA SER A 131 2.92 -10.40 20.66
C SER A 131 3.92 -10.84 21.73
N ASP A 132 3.58 -11.82 22.56
CA ASP A 132 4.46 -12.31 23.64
C ASP A 132 5.81 -12.80 23.12
N ARG A 133 5.82 -13.44 21.94
CA ARG A 133 7.05 -13.84 21.25
C ARG A 133 7.87 -12.66 20.77
N LEU A 134 7.26 -11.59 20.24
CA LEU A 134 7.98 -10.37 19.90
C LEU A 134 8.63 -9.74 21.14
N PHE A 135 7.92 -9.72 22.27
CA PHE A 135 8.44 -9.16 23.52
C PHE A 135 9.59 -9.99 24.13
N SER A 136 9.56 -11.30 23.94
CA SER A 136 10.53 -12.21 24.57
C SER A 136 11.77 -12.50 23.72
N GLN A 137 11.73 -12.23 22.41
CA GLN A 137 12.82 -12.58 21.49
C GLN A 137 13.68 -11.37 21.12
N ASP A 138 14.95 -11.62 20.82
CA ASP A 138 15.89 -10.63 20.28
C ASP A 138 15.33 -10.00 18.99
N PRO A 139 15.35 -8.66 18.83
CA PRO A 139 14.89 -7.97 17.62
C PRO A 139 15.45 -8.53 16.31
N ALA A 140 16.64 -9.13 16.30
CA ALA A 140 17.20 -9.78 15.11
C ALA A 140 16.36 -10.96 14.60
N SER A 141 15.58 -11.60 15.47
CA SER A 141 14.73 -12.76 15.14
C SER A 141 13.31 -12.39 14.67
N HIS A 142 12.96 -11.11 14.67
CA HIS A 142 11.59 -10.64 14.40
C HIS A 142 11.22 -10.64 12.90
N GLU A 143 12.20 -10.79 12.00
CA GLU A 143 12.02 -10.69 10.54
C GLU A 143 10.92 -11.64 10.00
N GLY A 144 10.72 -12.80 10.62
CA GLY A 144 9.68 -13.76 10.24
C GLY A 144 8.35 -13.66 11.01
N LEU A 145 8.29 -12.90 12.11
CA LEU A 145 7.10 -12.77 12.96
C LEU A 145 6.19 -11.64 12.49
N LEU A 146 6.76 -10.53 12.03
CA LEU A 146 6.00 -9.35 11.59
C LEU A 146 5.01 -9.65 10.46
N PRO A 147 5.38 -10.33 9.36
CA PRO A 147 4.42 -10.66 8.31
C PRO A 147 3.24 -11.51 8.82
N LYS A 148 3.47 -12.37 9.82
CA LYS A 148 2.43 -13.21 10.40
C LYS A 148 1.45 -12.38 11.22
N ILE A 149 1.96 -11.45 12.04
CA ILE A 149 1.16 -10.51 12.81
C ILE A 149 0.32 -9.67 11.87
N PHE A 150 0.93 -9.08 10.83
CA PHE A 150 0.20 -8.27 9.86
C PHE A 150 -0.92 -9.04 9.21
N LYS A 151 -0.65 -10.26 8.75
CA LYS A 151 -1.69 -11.12 8.18
C LYS A 151 -2.88 -11.29 9.14
N HIS A 152 -2.63 -11.53 10.42
CA HIS A 152 -3.69 -11.72 11.41
C HIS A 152 -4.45 -10.44 11.73
N VAL A 153 -3.74 -9.30 11.82
CA VAL A 153 -4.36 -7.98 11.97
C VAL A 153 -5.23 -7.65 10.77
N SER A 154 -4.76 -7.90 9.54
CA SER A 154 -5.53 -7.67 8.32
C SER A 154 -6.80 -8.52 8.28
N THR A 155 -6.68 -9.83 8.54
CA THR A 155 -7.83 -10.74 8.60
C THR A 155 -8.84 -10.29 9.65
N PHE A 156 -8.37 -9.82 10.81
CA PHE A 156 -9.25 -9.26 11.83
C PHE A 156 -9.98 -8.00 11.35
N CYS A 157 -9.28 -7.04 10.77
CA CYS A 157 -9.89 -5.82 10.23
C CYS A 157 -10.96 -6.14 9.17
N GLU A 158 -10.70 -7.11 8.29
CA GLU A 158 -11.67 -7.56 7.28
C GLU A 158 -12.91 -8.20 7.92
N MET A 159 -12.72 -9.05 8.93
CA MET A 159 -13.84 -9.66 9.66
C MET A 159 -14.69 -8.61 10.38
N GLN A 160 -14.07 -7.66 11.08
CA GLN A 160 -14.80 -6.57 11.74
C GLN A 160 -15.55 -5.68 10.74
N ALA A 161 -14.95 -5.38 9.59
CA ALA A 161 -15.61 -4.59 8.56
C ALA A 161 -16.86 -5.29 7.97
N MET A 162 -16.88 -6.62 7.97
CA MET A 162 -18.07 -7.40 7.57
C MET A 162 -19.10 -7.50 8.70
N ASP A 163 -18.67 -7.74 9.94
CA ASP A 163 -19.57 -7.90 11.09
C ASP A 163 -20.32 -6.60 11.44
N LEU A 164 -19.64 -5.45 11.36
CA LEU A 164 -20.25 -4.12 11.56
C LEU A 164 -21.40 -3.83 10.60
N ARG A 165 -21.54 -4.59 9.49
CA ARG A 165 -22.65 -4.44 8.55
C ARG A 165 -23.86 -5.32 8.88
N MET A 166 -23.71 -6.32 9.73
CA MET A 166 -24.67 -7.43 9.84
C MET A 166 -25.23 -7.69 11.24
N GLN A 167 -24.77 -7.00 12.29
CA GLN A 167 -25.06 -7.42 13.67
C GLN A 167 -26.19 -6.62 14.38
N PRO A 168 -27.10 -7.33 15.08
CA PRO A 168 -28.12 -6.74 15.98
C PRO A 168 -27.54 -6.31 17.34
N GLU A 169 -28.18 -5.34 17.99
CA GLU A 169 -27.65 -4.51 19.09
C GLU A 169 -27.17 -5.25 20.37
N SER A 170 -27.49 -6.53 20.56
CA SER A 170 -27.35 -7.22 21.86
C SER A 170 -25.97 -7.82 22.18
N GLU A 171 -25.04 -7.95 21.22
CA GLU A 171 -23.69 -8.51 21.45
C GLU A 171 -22.55 -7.49 21.32
N THR A 172 -22.89 -6.21 21.22
CA THR A 172 -21.96 -5.12 20.93
C THR A 172 -20.85 -4.96 22.00
N GLN A 173 -21.15 -5.19 23.27
CA GLN A 173 -20.18 -4.94 24.37
C GLN A 173 -18.96 -5.88 24.32
N SER A 174 -19.18 -7.19 24.13
CA SER A 174 -18.10 -8.17 24.03
C SER A 174 -17.21 -7.89 22.82
N MET A 175 -17.81 -7.53 21.68
CA MET A 175 -17.09 -7.17 20.46
C MET A 175 -16.26 -5.89 20.62
N VAL A 176 -16.80 -4.88 21.31
CA VAL A 176 -16.06 -3.64 21.63
C VAL A 176 -14.84 -3.92 22.50
N GLN A 177 -15.01 -4.68 23.59
CA GLN A 177 -13.90 -5.05 24.48
C GLN A 177 -12.81 -5.80 23.72
N LEU A 178 -13.22 -6.68 22.82
CA LEU A 178 -12.33 -7.47 21.99
C LEU A 178 -11.55 -6.64 20.96
N ALA A 179 -12.24 -5.71 20.30
CA ALA A 179 -11.62 -4.76 19.40
C ALA A 179 -10.59 -3.89 20.15
N LEU A 180 -10.91 -3.43 21.36
CA LEU A 180 -9.98 -2.66 22.20
C LEU A 180 -8.74 -3.44 22.62
N LEU A 181 -8.89 -4.72 22.98
CA LEU A 181 -7.76 -5.59 23.28
C LEU A 181 -6.82 -5.75 22.08
N ILE A 182 -7.37 -5.88 20.86
CA ILE A 182 -6.57 -5.98 19.64
C ILE A 182 -5.87 -4.69 19.33
N ILE A 183 -6.58 -3.57 19.39
CA ILE A 183 -6.01 -2.25 19.15
C ILE A 183 -4.85 -2.00 20.12
N SER A 184 -5.06 -2.29 21.41
CA SER A 184 -4.01 -2.20 22.44
C SER A 184 -2.79 -3.07 22.12
N SER A 185 -3.02 -4.31 21.65
CA SER A 185 -1.95 -5.23 21.25
C SER A 185 -1.19 -4.73 20.02
N VAL A 186 -1.88 -4.23 18.99
CA VAL A 186 -1.25 -3.66 17.79
C VAL A 186 -0.44 -2.42 18.14
N LEU A 187 -0.96 -1.54 19.01
CA LEU A 187 -0.25 -0.35 19.45
C LEU A 187 1.01 -0.68 20.24
N LYS A 188 0.94 -1.69 21.11
CA LYS A 188 2.12 -2.22 21.81
C LYS A 188 3.19 -2.74 20.85
N ILE A 189 2.78 -3.50 19.84
CA ILE A 189 3.67 -4.00 18.78
C ILE A 189 4.28 -2.83 17.99
N TYR A 190 3.48 -1.80 17.67
CA TYR A 190 3.97 -0.61 16.98
C TYR A 190 5.00 0.14 17.82
N SER A 191 4.71 0.40 19.09
CA SER A 191 5.63 1.07 20.01
C SER A 191 6.97 0.34 20.09
N LEU A 192 6.96 -1.00 20.15
CA LEU A 192 8.18 -1.79 20.10
C LEU A 192 8.94 -1.61 18.79
N LEU A 193 8.25 -1.61 17.65
CA LEU A 193 8.88 -1.45 16.34
C LEU A 193 9.52 -0.09 16.18
N VAL A 194 8.88 0.97 16.69
CA VAL A 194 9.44 2.32 16.70
C VAL A 194 10.67 2.38 17.59
N GLN A 195 10.60 1.86 18.82
CA GLN A 195 11.74 1.80 19.75
C GLN A 195 12.92 1.04 19.13
N ASN A 196 12.66 -0.10 18.50
CA ASN A 196 13.68 -0.91 17.83
C ASN A 196 14.25 -0.21 16.58
N ARG A 197 13.43 0.55 15.85
CA ARG A 197 13.90 1.35 14.71
C ARG A 197 14.97 2.33 15.16
N ASP A 198 14.71 3.05 16.24
CA ASP A 198 15.63 4.08 16.73
C ASP A 198 16.90 3.45 17.33
N ALA A 199 16.78 2.31 18.01
CA ALA A 199 17.93 1.52 18.45
C ALA A 199 18.80 1.03 17.28
N MET A 200 18.19 0.53 16.20
CA MET A 200 18.91 0.08 15.00
C MET A 200 19.59 1.23 14.25
N LEU A 201 18.96 2.41 14.21
CA LEU A 201 19.58 3.61 13.62
C LEU A 201 20.77 4.08 14.45
N THR A 202 20.65 4.06 15.78
CA THR A 202 21.72 4.48 16.71
C THR A 202 22.92 3.53 16.67
N ALA A 203 22.69 2.20 16.70
CA ALA A 203 23.76 1.21 16.62
C ALA A 203 24.61 1.37 15.36
N ARG A 204 23.98 1.71 14.22
CA ARG A 204 24.69 1.94 12.96
C ARG A 204 25.40 3.28 12.87
N GLN A 205 24.89 4.33 13.50
CA GLN A 205 25.64 5.58 13.62
C GLN A 205 26.92 5.33 14.42
N LEU A 206 26.85 4.50 15.47
CA LEU A 206 28.03 4.05 16.20
C LEU A 206 28.98 3.20 15.34
N GLU A 207 28.50 2.20 14.59
CA GLU A 207 29.35 1.41 13.69
C GLU A 207 30.03 2.28 12.61
N SER A 208 29.33 3.28 12.08
CA SER A 208 29.88 4.24 11.12
C SER A 208 30.94 5.16 11.74
N LEU A 209 30.81 5.51 13.02
CA LEU A 209 31.75 6.38 13.75
C LEU A 209 32.96 5.61 14.27
N VAL A 210 32.77 4.34 14.63
CA VAL A 210 33.84 3.43 15.06
C VAL A 210 34.71 3.02 13.86
N GLY A 211 34.31 3.38 12.63
CA GLY A 211 35.18 3.50 11.46
C GLY A 211 36.32 2.50 11.53
N VAL A 212 35.96 1.22 11.46
CA VAL A 212 36.95 0.15 11.51
C VAL A 212 37.88 0.45 10.37
N ASP A 213 39.03 1.03 10.69
CA ASP A 213 40.20 1.07 9.85
C ASP A 213 40.44 -0.39 9.52
N GLU A 214 39.84 -0.84 8.41
CA GLU A 214 40.07 -2.18 7.90
C GLU A 214 41.58 -2.23 7.77
N PRO A 215 42.28 -3.09 8.53
CA PRO A 215 43.71 -3.18 8.41
C PRO A 215 43.93 -3.56 6.96
N VAL A 216 44.50 -2.63 6.19
CA VAL A 216 44.89 -2.84 4.80
C VAL A 216 45.83 -4.01 4.85
N ALA A 217 45.28 -5.21 4.67
CA ALA A 217 46.03 -6.43 4.58
C ALA A 217 46.79 -6.28 3.27
N SER A 218 48.04 -5.85 3.43
CA SER A 218 49.06 -5.72 2.41
C SER A 218 49.18 -7.06 1.69
N SER A 219 48.35 -7.24 0.67
CA SER A 219 48.32 -8.41 -0.18
C SER A 219 49.32 -8.16 -1.28
N MET A 220 50.54 -8.63 -1.01
CA MET A 220 51.55 -8.86 -2.04
C MET A 220 50.94 -9.62 -3.23
N PRO A 221 51.15 -9.16 -4.47
CA PRO A 221 50.65 -9.85 -5.66
C PRO A 221 51.36 -11.20 -5.81
N ARG A 222 50.60 -12.30 -5.72
CA ARG A 222 51.11 -13.65 -5.95
C ARG A 222 51.22 -13.91 -7.46
N PRO A 223 52.35 -14.42 -7.97
CA PRO A 223 52.55 -14.65 -9.40
C PRO A 223 51.67 -15.78 -9.95
N PRO A 224 51.31 -15.73 -11.25
CA PRO A 224 50.45 -16.72 -11.89
C PRO A 224 51.18 -18.05 -12.10
N THR A 225 50.63 -19.14 -11.55
CA THR A 225 51.03 -20.51 -11.89
C THR A 225 50.26 -21.01 -13.12
N PRO A 226 50.91 -21.68 -14.09
CA PRO A 226 50.25 -22.16 -15.29
C PRO A 226 49.61 -23.55 -15.11
N SER A 227 48.39 -23.65 -15.62
CA SER A 227 47.83 -24.80 -16.36
C SER A 227 47.57 -26.12 -15.62
N THR A 228 46.32 -26.29 -15.17
CA THR A 228 45.65 -27.60 -15.20
C THR A 228 44.27 -27.45 -15.84
N ILE A 229 44.16 -27.85 -17.09
CA ILE A 229 42.91 -27.93 -17.86
C ILE A 229 42.06 -29.02 -17.20
N SER A 230 40.98 -28.62 -16.54
CA SER A 230 39.91 -29.51 -16.09
C SER A 230 38.56 -28.84 -16.36
N SER A 231 37.65 -29.67 -16.85
CA SER A 231 36.37 -29.38 -17.51
C SER A 231 35.42 -28.47 -16.72
N PRO A 232 34.49 -27.77 -17.40
CA PRO A 232 33.56 -26.84 -16.75
C PRO A 232 32.53 -27.60 -15.89
N PRO A 233 32.38 -27.29 -14.59
CA PRO A 233 31.22 -27.73 -13.85
C PRO A 233 29.99 -26.95 -14.32
N ALA A 234 28.87 -27.66 -14.44
CA ALA A 234 27.58 -27.14 -14.85
C ALA A 234 27.19 -25.90 -14.04
N SER A 235 26.74 -24.87 -14.75
CA SER A 235 26.18 -23.64 -14.24
C SER A 235 24.95 -23.91 -13.38
N SER A 236 25.13 -24.01 -12.07
CA SER A 236 24.04 -23.99 -11.09
C SER A 236 24.22 -22.83 -10.11
N GLY A 237 23.25 -21.89 -10.15
CA GLY A 237 22.72 -21.24 -8.96
C GLY A 237 23.51 -20.12 -8.25
N PHE A 238 24.70 -19.72 -8.68
CA PHE A 238 25.49 -18.74 -7.93
C PHE A 238 25.29 -17.28 -8.41
N CYS A 239 24.14 -16.66 -8.10
CA CYS A 239 24.02 -15.18 -8.06
C CYS A 239 22.72 -14.60 -7.46
N GLN A 240 21.84 -15.38 -6.81
CA GLN A 240 20.65 -14.80 -6.14
C GLN A 240 20.85 -14.48 -4.65
N ASP A 241 21.85 -15.05 -3.97
CA ASP A 241 22.01 -14.87 -2.52
C ASP A 241 22.80 -13.62 -2.11
N VAL A 242 23.69 -13.11 -2.96
CA VAL A 242 24.52 -11.94 -2.63
C VAL A 242 23.71 -10.64 -2.69
N PHE A 243 22.68 -10.58 -3.53
CA PHE A 243 21.78 -9.41 -3.63
C PHE A 243 20.68 -9.36 -2.55
N GLN A 244 20.47 -10.44 -1.77
CA GLN A 244 19.47 -10.47 -0.70
C GLN A 244 19.92 -9.75 0.58
N ARG A 245 21.21 -9.44 0.73
CA ARG A 245 21.76 -8.81 1.95
C ARG A 245 22.02 -7.32 1.84
N THR A 246 21.47 -6.64 0.83
CA THR A 246 21.68 -5.19 0.75
C THR A 246 20.90 -4.48 1.87
N PRO A 247 21.53 -3.61 2.67
CA PRO A 247 20.87 -2.87 3.75
C PRO A 247 19.68 -2.03 3.26
N PHE A 248 19.61 -1.76 1.95
CA PHE A 248 18.50 -1.12 1.27
C PHE A 248 17.20 -1.94 1.27
N ARG A 249 17.25 -3.25 0.98
CA ARG A 249 16.03 -4.09 0.98
C ARG A 249 15.40 -4.22 2.36
N ARG A 250 16.22 -4.34 3.41
CA ARG A 250 15.73 -4.32 4.80
C ARG A 250 15.06 -2.99 5.15
N ARG A 251 15.64 -1.86 4.73
CA ARG A 251 15.01 -0.54 4.92
C ARG A 251 13.67 -0.42 4.19
N LEU A 252 13.62 -0.85 2.93
CA LEU A 252 12.38 -0.83 2.14
C LEU A 252 11.30 -1.73 2.75
N ALA A 253 11.68 -2.91 3.26
CA ALA A 253 10.75 -3.80 3.96
C ALA A 253 10.20 -3.16 5.25
N ILE A 254 11.05 -2.52 6.07
CA ILE A 254 10.61 -1.80 7.27
C ILE A 254 9.66 -0.65 6.90
N LEU A 255 10.01 0.16 5.89
CA LEU A 255 9.12 1.24 5.42
C LEU A 255 7.79 0.70 4.90
N LEU A 256 7.81 -0.40 4.14
CA LEU A 256 6.60 -1.05 3.67
C LEU A 256 5.75 -1.54 4.85
N HIS A 257 6.37 -2.16 5.86
CA HIS A 257 5.68 -2.58 7.07
C HIS A 257 5.06 -1.41 7.83
N LEU A 258 5.77 -0.27 7.95
CA LEU A 258 5.22 0.94 8.55
C LEU A 258 4.02 1.48 7.77
N THR A 259 4.08 1.54 6.44
CA THR A 259 2.94 2.00 5.63
C THR A 259 1.72 1.08 5.73
N VAL A 260 1.94 -0.24 5.82
CA VAL A 260 0.84 -1.21 6.05
C VAL A 260 0.26 -1.02 7.45
N MET A 261 1.08 -0.67 8.44
CA MET A 261 0.60 -0.34 9.78
C MET A 261 -0.24 0.93 9.80
N ASP A 262 0.19 1.99 9.12
CA ASP A 262 -0.57 3.24 9.05
C ASP A 262 -1.97 3.01 8.45
N TYR A 263 -2.06 2.14 7.43
CA TYR A 263 -3.35 1.70 6.89
C TYR A 263 -4.22 1.01 7.95
N HIS A 264 -3.66 0.06 8.71
CA HIS A 264 -4.40 -0.62 9.77
C HIS A 264 -4.82 0.32 10.90
N LEU A 265 -4.00 1.31 11.24
CA LEU A 265 -4.33 2.30 12.25
C LEU A 265 -5.45 3.22 11.80
N GLY A 266 -5.48 3.61 10.53
CA GLY A 266 -6.63 4.29 9.94
C GLY A 266 -7.91 3.45 10.01
N GLN A 267 -7.82 2.13 9.75
CA GLN A 267 -8.95 1.22 9.92
C GLN A 267 -9.40 1.16 11.40
N PHE A 268 -8.47 1.06 12.34
CA PHE A 268 -8.80 1.06 13.77
C PHE A 268 -9.42 2.38 14.24
N GLN A 269 -8.95 3.52 13.74
CA GLN A 269 -9.54 4.82 14.03
C GLN A 269 -10.98 4.90 13.53
N CYS A 270 -11.26 4.37 12.34
CA CYS A 270 -12.61 4.28 11.80
C CYS A 270 -13.52 3.41 12.70
N ILE A 271 -13.04 2.23 13.09
CA ILE A 271 -13.73 1.31 13.99
C ILE A 271 -14.02 1.97 15.36
N LEU A 272 -13.03 2.63 15.96
CA LEU A 272 -13.18 3.35 17.24
C LEU A 272 -14.16 4.52 17.14
N SER A 273 -14.14 5.25 16.03
CA SER A 273 -15.07 6.36 15.79
C SER A 273 -16.51 5.87 15.66
N HIS A 274 -16.69 4.71 15.01
CA HIS A 274 -17.99 4.05 14.93
C HIS A 274 -18.48 3.65 16.33
N PHE A 275 -17.67 2.94 17.12
CA PHE A 275 -18.05 2.54 18.48
C PHE A 275 -18.33 3.74 19.39
N SER A 276 -17.56 4.81 19.28
CA SER A 276 -17.79 6.04 20.06
C SER A 276 -19.13 6.68 19.72
N SER A 277 -19.52 6.65 18.44
CA SER A 277 -20.80 7.18 17.97
C SER A 277 -21.97 6.31 18.44
N THR A 278 -21.84 4.98 18.30
CA THR A 278 -22.88 4.02 18.71
C THR A 278 -23.08 4.02 20.22
N LEU A 279 -22.00 4.01 21.02
CA LEU A 279 -22.08 4.10 22.48
C LEU A 279 -22.69 5.44 22.93
N GLY A 280 -22.36 6.54 22.24
CA GLY A 280 -22.95 7.85 22.51
C GLY A 280 -24.47 7.85 22.29
N GLN A 281 -24.95 7.21 21.22
CA GLN A 281 -26.38 7.11 20.92
C GLN A 281 -27.12 6.17 21.87
N GLN A 282 -26.53 5.01 22.20
CA GLN A 282 -27.13 4.02 23.08
C GLN A 282 -27.27 4.56 24.51
N MET A 283 -26.31 5.36 24.98
CA MET A 283 -26.40 6.01 26.28
C MET A 283 -27.42 7.15 26.33
N VAL A 284 -27.62 7.94 25.28
CA VAL A 284 -28.73 8.92 25.27
C VAL A 284 -30.08 8.20 25.42
N ALA A 285 -30.20 6.97 24.94
CA ALA A 285 -31.39 6.12 25.13
C ALA A 285 -31.46 5.44 26.52
N GLU A 286 -30.32 5.06 27.11
CA GLU A 286 -30.21 4.36 28.42
C GLU A 286 -30.07 5.28 29.64
N GLU A 287 -29.60 6.52 29.47
CA GLU A 287 -29.50 7.55 30.52
C GLU A 287 -30.90 8.10 30.89
N VAL A 288 -31.90 7.78 30.07
CA VAL A 288 -33.33 7.84 30.42
C VAL A 288 -33.74 6.70 31.38
N LYS A 289 -32.90 5.67 31.62
CA LYS A 289 -33.28 4.46 32.36
C LYS A 289 -32.47 4.10 33.61
N LYS A 290 -31.14 4.20 33.72
CA LYS A 290 -30.43 4.11 35.03
C LYS A 290 -28.91 4.27 34.94
N ASN A 291 -28.34 4.82 36.02
CA ASN A 291 -26.91 4.93 36.32
C ASN A 291 -26.17 3.60 36.14
N ASN A 292 -25.36 3.49 35.08
CA ASN A 292 -24.53 2.31 34.82
C ASN A 292 -23.05 2.72 34.83
N SER A 293 -22.34 2.39 35.91
CA SER A 293 -20.93 2.76 36.14
C SER A 293 -19.95 2.15 35.15
N ASP A 294 -20.32 1.03 34.53
CA ASP A 294 -19.42 0.23 33.70
C ASP A 294 -19.22 0.85 32.31
N ALA A 295 -20.22 1.58 31.82
CA ALA A 295 -20.14 2.31 30.55
C ALA A 295 -19.14 3.48 30.60
N ALA A 296 -19.03 4.16 31.75
CA ALA A 296 -18.10 5.27 31.94
C ALA A 296 -16.64 4.81 31.86
N GLY A 297 -16.31 3.64 32.43
CA GLY A 297 -14.97 3.06 32.38
C GLY A 297 -14.52 2.71 30.96
N LEU A 298 -15.41 2.08 30.17
CA LEU A 298 -15.13 1.73 28.78
C LEU A 298 -14.90 2.98 27.92
N ARG A 299 -15.68 4.05 28.14
CA ARG A 299 -15.51 5.34 27.43
C ARG A 299 -14.17 5.98 27.73
N ALA A 300 -13.76 6.01 29.01
CA ALA A 300 -12.45 6.52 29.40
C ALA A 300 -11.32 5.73 28.72
N GLN A 301 -11.47 4.41 28.59
CA GLN A 301 -10.48 3.56 27.93
C GLN A 301 -10.42 3.80 26.41
N ILE A 302 -11.57 3.92 25.74
CA ILE A 302 -11.63 4.28 24.30
C ILE A 302 -10.98 5.65 24.07
N GLN A 303 -11.30 6.62 24.91
CA GLN A 303 -10.78 7.98 24.80
C GLN A 303 -9.26 8.02 25.03
N LEU A 304 -8.74 7.28 26.02
CA LEU A 304 -7.32 7.19 26.28
C LEU A 304 -6.55 6.56 25.10
N VAL A 305 -7.11 5.52 24.48
CA VAL A 305 -6.53 4.89 23.27
C VAL A 305 -6.58 5.84 22.09
N ALA A 306 -7.69 6.56 21.89
CA ALA A 306 -7.84 7.53 20.81
C ALA A 306 -6.89 8.72 20.95
N GLU A 307 -6.69 9.25 22.16
CA GLU A 307 -5.71 10.32 22.43
C GLU A 307 -4.26 9.82 22.24
N GLY A 308 -3.95 8.60 22.69
CA GLY A 308 -2.65 7.98 22.43
C GLY A 308 -2.33 7.84 20.93
N LEU A 309 -3.35 7.49 20.12
CA LEU A 309 -3.24 7.47 18.66
C LEU A 309 -3.04 8.87 18.06
N LYS A 310 -3.61 9.94 18.63
CA LYS A 310 -3.39 11.30 18.12
C LYS A 310 -1.96 11.77 18.39
N VAL A 311 -1.48 11.62 19.62
CA VAL A 311 -0.14 12.10 20.04
C VAL A 311 0.97 11.39 19.25
N THR A 312 0.81 10.10 18.95
CA THR A 312 1.85 9.32 18.27
C THR A 312 1.95 9.61 16.76
N TYR A 313 0.91 10.18 16.13
CA TYR A 313 0.82 10.29 14.66
C TYR A 313 0.54 11.69 14.10
N LEU A 314 0.11 12.65 14.93
CA LEU A 314 -0.20 14.01 14.48
C LEU A 314 0.84 15.06 14.89
N GLU A 315 1.85 14.67 15.67
CA GLU A 315 3.05 15.47 15.99
C GLU A 315 4.28 14.93 15.25
#